data_AF-A0A2E9VIC2-F1
#
_entry.id   AF-A0A2E9VIC2-F1
#
_cell.length_a   1.000
_cell.length_b   1.000
_cell.length_c   1.000
_cell.angle_alpha   90.00
_cell.angle_beta   90.00
_cell.angle_gamma   90.00
#
_symmetry.space_group_name_H-M   'P 1'
#
loop_
_entity.id
_entity.type
_entity.pdbx_description
1 polymer ?
#
loop_
_entity_poly.entity_id
_entity_poly.type
_entity_poly.pdbx_seq_one_letter_code
_entity_poly.pdbx_strand_id
1 'polypeptide(L)'
;MTEDWQARLRHGWASLGAWQPLATALLAVLLLLLAQQTWWTANAETDPTAIWESRELSDDGEMWTFLYRETAAPQDGDTVLFRGTIEVSPHFSVMRNGTILPGEYSPMDGLVYNESLYDSTILRLDGLPILVHGNLSGEFFANEIVTVRAQMVWNTTIFVNETGKNVTLVRQGWEANPQDIQLASKVDRWFFGASIAALLLGGWASTQRFPGLRAELRSAWWLARFEAQRGLRSPRTIVLALFFTLFIVGMGWLLGDLQNDPSPLLGGVQSPDDALGQLAWFTFFVTSLAAVAVSLDAFVAERDSGTLTQLLARPLSREAIVLGKALGLWLSVGIPALGAQLLGLALMLKGGDAPTVPAVAGYLLLGQLMIFTFVLLQLCFALLARTGAEAAVYGLAVWLLMALVWPLLFLAVGYALGIDVTTAGFEQDPRYQAVVSHMGLFNPGYLYQMGVGVLTNRTLAVDFEGVSGWQVTAALALWPLLCLRLATWLFRREAR
;
A
#
# COMPACT_ATOMS: atom_id res chain seq x y z
N MET A 1 -23.13 -14.09 39.46
CA MET A 1 -21.90 -13.69 38.73
C MET A 1 -22.17 -13.17 37.31
N THR A 2 -23.28 -13.52 36.65
CA THR A 2 -23.60 -13.08 35.28
C THR A 2 -24.24 -11.69 35.18
N GLU A 3 -25.07 -11.27 36.13
CA GLU A 3 -25.74 -9.94 36.11
C GLU A 3 -24.77 -8.76 36.27
N ASP A 4 -23.71 -8.97 37.06
CA ASP A 4 -22.75 -7.91 37.42
C ASP A 4 -21.89 -7.49 36.21
N TRP A 5 -21.60 -8.42 35.29
CA TRP A 5 -20.83 -8.11 34.08
C TRP A 5 -21.67 -7.36 33.03
N GLN A 6 -22.95 -7.72 32.88
CA GLN A 6 -23.86 -7.02 31.96
C GLN A 6 -24.15 -5.59 32.41
N ALA A 7 -24.32 -5.37 33.72
CA ALA A 7 -24.49 -4.03 34.27
C ALA A 7 -23.23 -3.16 34.07
N ARG A 8 -22.04 -3.71 34.30
CA ARG A 8 -20.75 -3.03 34.05
C ARG A 8 -20.54 -2.69 32.58
N LEU A 9 -20.90 -3.60 31.67
CA LEU A 9 -20.88 -3.33 30.22
C LEU A 9 -21.84 -2.21 29.83
N ARG A 10 -23.10 -2.25 30.29
CA ARG A 10 -24.09 -1.21 29.98
C ARG A 10 -23.66 0.14 30.51
N HIS A 11 -23.09 0.19 31.71
CA HIS A 11 -22.56 1.42 32.28
C HIS A 11 -21.34 1.94 31.52
N GLY A 12 -20.40 1.05 31.13
CA GLY A 12 -19.26 1.40 30.28
C GLY A 12 -19.71 1.93 28.91
N TRP A 13 -20.71 1.30 28.31
CA TRP A 13 -21.29 1.72 27.04
C TRP A 13 -22.02 3.06 27.13
N ALA A 14 -22.78 3.29 28.21
CA ALA A 14 -23.42 4.56 28.48
C ALA A 14 -22.38 5.69 28.69
N SER A 15 -21.23 5.38 29.31
CA SER A 15 -20.15 6.35 29.57
C SER A 15 -19.48 6.89 28.30
N LEU A 16 -19.59 6.17 27.17
CA LEU A 16 -19.05 6.62 25.88
C LEU A 16 -19.81 7.85 25.33
N GLY A 17 -21.07 8.05 25.71
CA GLY A 17 -21.88 9.22 25.32
C GLY A 17 -21.87 9.49 23.81
N ALA A 18 -21.19 10.58 23.39
CA ALA A 18 -21.06 10.98 21.99
C ALA A 18 -20.21 10.02 21.14
N TRP A 19 -19.34 9.20 21.76
CA TRP A 19 -18.50 8.20 21.07
C TRP A 19 -19.19 6.88 20.78
N GLN A 20 -20.40 6.65 21.29
CA GLN A 20 -21.15 5.41 21.08
C GLN A 20 -21.27 5.00 19.59
N PRO A 21 -21.57 5.89 18.63
CA PRO A 21 -21.71 5.51 17.23
C PRO A 21 -20.38 5.08 16.58
N LEU A 22 -19.27 5.68 17.02
CA LEU A 22 -17.95 5.27 16.57
C LEU A 22 -17.57 3.91 17.16
N ALA A 23 -17.87 3.69 18.45
CA ALA A 23 -17.65 2.40 19.10
C ALA A 23 -18.49 1.28 18.44
N THR A 24 -19.74 1.55 18.03
CA THR A 24 -20.53 0.58 17.25
C THR A 24 -19.89 0.28 15.91
N ALA A 25 -19.35 1.28 15.23
CA ALA A 25 -18.68 1.07 13.95
C ALA A 25 -17.41 0.25 14.09
N LEU A 26 -16.59 0.51 15.12
CA LEU A 26 -15.40 -0.30 15.41
C LEU A 26 -15.75 -1.75 15.73
N LEU A 27 -16.84 -2.00 16.47
CA LEU A 27 -17.35 -3.35 16.71
C LEU A 27 -17.85 -4.01 15.42
N ALA A 28 -18.56 -3.28 14.56
CA ALA A 28 -19.02 -3.78 13.27
C ALA A 28 -17.83 -4.15 12.36
N VAL A 29 -16.77 -3.34 12.34
CA VAL A 29 -15.52 -3.64 11.65
C VAL A 29 -14.86 -4.91 12.20
N LEU A 30 -14.76 -5.05 13.52
CA LEU A 30 -14.22 -6.27 14.14
C LEU A 30 -15.01 -7.52 13.71
N LEU A 31 -16.34 -7.42 13.66
CA LEU A 31 -17.20 -8.51 13.18
C LEU A 31 -17.00 -8.78 11.68
N LEU A 32 -16.83 -7.75 10.86
CA LEU A 32 -16.53 -7.91 9.43
C LEU A 32 -15.17 -8.56 9.20
N LEU A 33 -14.15 -8.21 9.98
CA LEU A 33 -12.82 -8.83 9.92
C LEU A 33 -12.88 -10.31 10.33
N LEU A 34 -13.61 -10.63 11.40
CA LEU A 34 -13.85 -12.02 11.78
C LEU A 34 -14.63 -12.77 10.69
N ALA A 35 -15.67 -12.16 10.11
CA ALA A 35 -16.44 -12.76 9.04
C ALA A 35 -15.56 -13.03 7.80
N GLN A 36 -14.70 -12.08 7.43
CA GLN A 36 -13.72 -12.22 6.35
C GLN A 36 -12.77 -13.38 6.63
N GLN A 37 -12.21 -13.46 7.85
CA GLN A 37 -11.34 -14.57 8.24
C GLN A 37 -12.08 -15.91 8.16
N THR A 38 -13.31 -15.99 8.69
CA THR A 38 -14.11 -17.22 8.64
C THR A 38 -14.48 -17.63 7.22
N TRP A 39 -14.75 -16.65 6.33
CA TRP A 39 -15.07 -16.89 4.93
C TRP A 39 -13.88 -17.49 4.20
N TRP A 40 -12.66 -16.98 4.46
CA TRP A 40 -11.44 -17.54 3.89
C TRP A 40 -11.12 -18.92 4.44
N THR A 41 -11.27 -19.14 5.75
CA THR A 41 -11.06 -20.49 6.33
C THR A 41 -12.09 -21.52 5.84
N ALA A 42 -13.27 -21.07 5.40
CA ALA A 42 -14.33 -21.95 4.91
C ALA A 42 -14.22 -22.24 3.40
N ASN A 43 -13.59 -21.35 2.63
CA ASN A 43 -13.58 -21.44 1.16
C ASN A 43 -12.21 -21.73 0.56
N ALA A 44 -11.10 -21.37 1.21
CA ALA A 44 -9.76 -21.73 0.79
C ALA A 44 -9.30 -22.96 1.60
N GLU A 45 -9.47 -24.14 1.03
CA GLU A 45 -8.87 -25.36 1.54
C GLU A 45 -7.42 -25.40 1.07
N THR A 46 -6.48 -25.30 2.03
CA THR A 46 -5.03 -25.58 1.97
C THR A 46 -4.05 -24.43 1.74
N ASP A 47 -2.98 -24.49 2.54
CA ASP A 47 -1.76 -23.68 2.50
C ASP A 47 -0.84 -24.24 1.39
N PRO A 48 -0.62 -23.50 0.30
CA PRO A 48 0.18 -23.94 -0.84
C PRO A 48 1.64 -24.25 -0.45
N THR A 49 2.20 -23.48 0.49
CA THR A 49 3.58 -23.68 0.98
C THR A 49 3.69 -24.99 1.74
N ALA A 50 2.74 -25.30 2.61
CA ALA A 50 2.74 -26.56 3.35
C ALA A 50 2.64 -27.79 2.42
N ILE A 51 1.89 -27.69 1.32
CA ILE A 51 1.83 -28.74 0.31
C ILE A 51 3.17 -28.84 -0.42
N TRP A 52 3.74 -27.72 -0.85
CA TRP A 52 5.04 -27.71 -1.54
C TRP A 52 6.17 -28.30 -0.68
N GLU A 53 6.19 -28.02 0.63
CA GLU A 53 7.14 -28.58 1.59
C GLU A 53 6.93 -30.07 1.87
N SER A 54 5.71 -30.58 1.67
CA SER A 54 5.38 -32.00 1.87
C SER A 54 5.83 -32.93 0.74
N ARG A 55 6.51 -32.40 -0.29
CA ARG A 55 6.99 -33.17 -1.43
C ARG A 55 8.07 -34.17 -1.02
N GLU A 56 7.93 -35.39 -1.50
CA GLU A 56 8.90 -36.47 -1.33
C GLU A 56 9.39 -36.86 -2.74
N LEU A 57 10.69 -36.66 -2.96
CA LEU A 57 11.39 -37.09 -4.16
C LEU A 57 12.10 -38.40 -3.85
N SER A 58 11.67 -39.48 -4.52
CA SER A 58 12.38 -40.77 -4.48
C SER A 58 12.96 -41.07 -5.86
N ASP A 59 14.25 -41.41 -5.88
CA ASP A 59 14.99 -41.81 -7.08
C ASP A 59 15.46 -43.26 -6.89
N ASP A 60 14.82 -44.19 -7.59
CA ASP A 60 15.21 -45.62 -7.64
C ASP A 60 15.95 -45.99 -8.93
N GLY A 61 16.47 -44.99 -9.68
CA GLY A 61 17.25 -45.15 -10.91
C GLY A 61 16.48 -45.57 -12.17
N GLU A 62 15.37 -46.33 -12.04
CA GLU A 62 14.46 -46.68 -13.14
C GLU A 62 13.09 -45.98 -13.00
N MET A 63 12.69 -45.68 -11.77
CA MET A 63 11.45 -45.00 -11.44
C MET A 63 11.73 -43.83 -10.51
N TRP A 64 11.29 -42.64 -10.92
CA TRP A 64 11.32 -41.43 -10.11
C TRP A 64 9.90 -41.13 -9.66
N THR A 65 9.72 -40.85 -8.38
CA THR A 65 8.41 -40.46 -7.85
C THR A 65 8.50 -39.05 -7.29
N PHE A 66 7.62 -38.18 -7.80
CA PHE A 66 7.38 -36.85 -7.27
C PHE A 66 5.99 -36.85 -6.66
N LEU A 67 5.91 -37.14 -5.36
CA LEU A 67 4.64 -37.31 -4.64
C LEU A 67 4.57 -36.34 -3.48
N TYR A 68 3.37 -35.86 -3.19
CA TYR A 68 3.07 -35.16 -1.95
C TYR A 68 2.65 -36.18 -0.89
N ARG A 69 2.93 -35.90 0.39
CA ARG A 69 2.53 -36.78 1.48
C ARG A 69 1.01 -37.01 1.47
N GLU A 70 0.58 -38.25 1.68
CA GLU A 70 -0.83 -38.72 1.58
C GLU A 70 -1.83 -37.91 2.45
N THR A 71 -1.34 -37.26 3.51
CA THR A 71 -2.15 -36.39 4.38
C THR A 71 -2.41 -34.99 3.81
N ALA A 72 -1.70 -34.61 2.75
CA ALA A 72 -1.69 -33.27 2.15
C ALA A 72 -2.19 -33.25 0.69
N ALA A 73 -2.34 -34.41 0.05
CA ALA A 73 -2.77 -34.52 -1.35
C ALA A 73 -4.06 -35.35 -1.50
N PRO A 74 -5.11 -34.80 -2.11
CA PRO A 74 -6.37 -35.49 -2.37
C PRO A 74 -6.24 -36.49 -3.55
N GLN A 75 -7.30 -37.26 -3.82
CA GLN A 75 -7.27 -38.34 -4.82
C GLN A 75 -7.12 -37.77 -6.25
N ASP A 76 -6.70 -38.62 -7.20
CA ASP A 76 -6.60 -38.24 -8.61
C ASP A 76 -7.94 -37.69 -9.12
N GLY A 77 -7.90 -36.52 -9.73
CA GLY A 77 -9.07 -35.80 -10.22
C GLY A 77 -9.77 -34.90 -9.20
N ASP A 78 -9.37 -34.88 -7.93
CA ASP A 78 -9.94 -33.97 -6.94
C ASP A 78 -9.57 -32.52 -7.25
N THR A 79 -10.50 -31.61 -6.99
CA THR A 79 -10.30 -30.17 -7.20
C THR A 79 -10.13 -29.46 -5.86
N VAL A 80 -9.08 -28.65 -5.74
CA VAL A 80 -8.75 -27.87 -4.55
C VAL A 80 -8.72 -26.40 -4.91
N LEU A 81 -9.20 -25.55 -4.00
CA LEU A 81 -9.11 -24.10 -4.15
C LEU A 81 -7.89 -23.58 -3.38
N PHE A 82 -6.80 -23.35 -4.09
CA PHE A 82 -5.63 -22.69 -3.55
C PHE A 82 -5.88 -21.19 -3.41
N ARG A 83 -5.37 -20.62 -2.33
CA ARG A 83 -5.22 -19.18 -2.18
C ARG A 83 -3.78 -18.89 -1.83
N GLY A 84 -3.14 -18.04 -2.61
CA GLY A 84 -1.76 -17.66 -2.36
C GLY A 84 -1.29 -16.51 -3.22
N THR A 85 -0.05 -16.12 -2.98
CA THR A 85 0.59 -14.98 -3.62
C THR A 85 1.38 -15.45 -4.84
N ILE A 86 1.24 -14.73 -5.94
CA ILE A 86 2.04 -14.98 -7.14
C ILE A 86 3.46 -14.50 -6.89
N GLU A 87 4.44 -15.40 -6.92
CA GLU A 87 5.85 -15.02 -6.69
C GLU A 87 6.46 -14.26 -7.88
N VAL A 88 6.13 -14.70 -9.08
CA VAL A 88 6.69 -14.16 -10.33
C VAL A 88 5.53 -13.89 -11.27
N SER A 89 5.49 -12.68 -11.85
CA SER A 89 4.49 -12.32 -12.85
C SER A 89 4.42 -13.43 -13.90
N PRO A 90 3.23 -14.00 -14.16
CA PRO A 90 3.10 -15.03 -15.17
C PRO A 90 3.50 -14.38 -16.48
N HIS A 91 4.52 -14.96 -17.09
CA HIS A 91 4.93 -14.61 -18.42
C HIS A 91 4.68 -15.82 -19.27
N PHE A 92 4.22 -15.58 -20.48
CA PHE A 92 4.07 -16.65 -21.45
C PHE A 92 5.43 -17.30 -21.62
N SER A 93 5.55 -18.58 -21.28
CA SER A 93 6.79 -19.33 -21.52
C SER A 93 6.91 -19.66 -23.00
N VAL A 94 7.13 -18.64 -23.84
CA VAL A 94 7.98 -18.83 -25.02
C VAL A 94 9.39 -18.57 -24.53
N MET A 95 10.02 -19.62 -24.00
CA MET A 95 11.45 -19.55 -23.79
C MET A 95 12.12 -19.27 -25.15
N ARG A 96 12.73 -18.10 -25.27
CA ARG A 96 13.47 -17.65 -26.46
C ARG A 96 14.95 -18.01 -26.26
N ASN A 97 15.61 -18.45 -27.34
CA ASN A 97 16.93 -19.09 -27.40
C ASN A 97 16.96 -20.62 -27.25
N GLY A 98 16.06 -21.31 -27.97
CA GLY A 98 16.38 -22.58 -28.61
C GLY A 98 16.79 -23.71 -27.68
N THR A 99 15.81 -24.34 -27.03
CA THR A 99 15.47 -25.77 -27.18
C THR A 99 14.57 -26.15 -26.02
N ILE A 100 13.33 -26.53 -26.32
CA ILE A 100 12.84 -27.72 -25.62
C ILE A 100 13.73 -28.84 -26.15
N LEU A 101 14.51 -29.47 -25.28
CA LEU A 101 14.84 -30.87 -25.49
C LEU A 101 13.59 -31.61 -25.00
N PRO A 102 12.72 -32.10 -25.90
CA PRO A 102 11.55 -32.84 -25.47
C PRO A 102 12.05 -34.03 -24.65
N GLY A 103 11.55 -34.18 -23.43
CA GLY A 103 12.02 -35.22 -22.52
C GLY A 103 13.13 -34.81 -21.54
N GLU A 104 13.35 -33.52 -21.30
CA GLU A 104 14.16 -33.04 -20.16
C GLU A 104 13.26 -32.81 -18.92
N TYR A 105 13.74 -33.24 -17.75
CA TYR A 105 13.05 -33.10 -16.47
C TYR A 105 13.48 -31.81 -15.77
N SER A 106 12.52 -30.96 -15.37
CA SER A 106 12.78 -29.81 -14.49
C SER A 106 12.63 -30.22 -13.03
N PRO A 107 13.72 -30.22 -12.23
CA PRO A 107 13.64 -30.46 -10.79
C PRO A 107 12.89 -29.33 -10.06
N MET A 108 12.86 -28.13 -10.66
CA MET A 108 12.23 -26.93 -10.13
C MET A 108 10.70 -26.98 -10.23
N ASP A 109 10.17 -27.58 -11.29
CA ASP A 109 8.72 -27.60 -11.57
C ASP A 109 8.12 -29.02 -11.47
N GLY A 110 8.96 -30.04 -11.24
CA GLY A 110 8.53 -31.43 -11.08
C GLY A 110 7.92 -32.03 -12.36
N LEU A 111 8.22 -31.46 -13.53
CA LEU A 111 7.61 -31.83 -14.80
C LEU A 111 8.63 -32.09 -15.91
N VAL A 112 8.27 -33.02 -16.79
CA VAL A 112 8.99 -33.29 -18.03
C VAL A 112 8.37 -32.42 -19.12
N TYR A 113 9.19 -31.60 -19.78
CA TYR A 113 8.69 -30.76 -20.87
C TYR A 113 8.42 -31.61 -22.12
N ASN A 114 7.19 -31.53 -22.61
CA ASN A 114 6.74 -32.21 -23.82
C ASN A 114 5.95 -31.22 -24.71
N GLU A 115 5.78 -31.54 -25.98
CA GLU A 115 5.08 -30.70 -26.96
C GLU A 115 3.61 -30.45 -26.58
N SER A 116 2.99 -31.32 -25.78
CA SER A 116 1.62 -31.09 -25.27
C SER A 116 1.51 -29.94 -24.27
N LEU A 117 2.62 -29.45 -23.74
CA LEU A 117 2.68 -28.31 -22.81
C LEU A 117 2.95 -26.99 -23.52
N TYR A 118 2.98 -26.99 -24.87
CA TYR A 118 2.97 -25.75 -25.63
C TYR A 118 1.74 -24.92 -25.26
N ASP A 119 1.92 -23.60 -25.23
CA ASP A 119 0.91 -22.61 -24.85
C ASP A 119 0.43 -22.63 -23.39
N SER A 120 1.09 -23.40 -22.51
CA SER A 120 0.81 -23.43 -21.07
C SER A 120 1.70 -22.47 -20.29
N THR A 121 1.22 -21.95 -19.16
CA THR A 121 1.96 -21.07 -18.24
C THR A 121 2.13 -21.74 -16.88
N ILE A 122 3.33 -21.66 -16.28
CA ILE A 122 3.53 -22.12 -14.90
C ILE A 122 3.26 -20.94 -13.96
N LEU A 123 2.24 -21.08 -13.12
CA LEU A 123 1.93 -20.13 -12.06
C LEU A 123 2.56 -20.62 -10.75
N ARG A 124 3.47 -19.83 -10.18
CA ARG A 124 4.05 -20.11 -8.86
C ARG A 124 3.28 -19.37 -7.78
N LEU A 125 2.62 -20.14 -6.92
CA LEU A 125 1.72 -19.65 -5.90
C LEU A 125 2.27 -20.06 -4.52
N ASP A 126 2.83 -19.10 -3.78
CA ASP A 126 3.60 -19.31 -2.54
C ASP A 126 4.59 -20.51 -2.63
N GLY A 127 5.28 -20.61 -3.76
CA GLY A 127 6.26 -21.65 -4.09
C GLY A 127 5.69 -22.89 -4.77
N LEU A 128 4.39 -23.14 -4.72
CA LEU A 128 3.72 -24.27 -5.38
C LEU A 128 3.59 -23.99 -6.90
N PRO A 129 4.18 -24.81 -7.78
CA PRO A 129 3.99 -24.68 -9.21
C PRO A 129 2.64 -25.30 -9.61
N ILE A 130 1.78 -24.48 -10.23
CA ILE A 130 0.52 -24.89 -10.84
C ILE A 130 0.63 -24.72 -12.35
N LEU A 131 0.40 -25.80 -13.09
CA LEU A 131 0.39 -25.77 -14.55
C LEU A 131 -0.94 -25.21 -15.03
N VAL A 132 -0.90 -24.12 -15.80
CA VAL A 132 -2.10 -23.50 -16.36
C VAL A 132 -2.14 -23.71 -17.87
N HIS A 133 -3.20 -24.35 -18.35
CA HIS A 133 -3.42 -24.63 -19.78
C HIS A 133 -3.89 -23.37 -20.52
N GLY A 134 -3.01 -22.39 -20.67
CA GLY A 134 -3.23 -21.15 -21.41
C GLY A 134 -2.22 -20.05 -21.09
N ASN A 135 -2.38 -18.91 -21.75
CA ASN A 135 -1.51 -17.74 -21.58
C ASN A 135 -2.08 -16.78 -20.52
N LEU A 136 -1.33 -16.56 -19.44
CA LEU A 136 -1.67 -15.62 -18.36
C LEU A 136 -0.85 -14.31 -18.41
N SER A 137 -0.08 -14.10 -19.47
CA SER A 137 0.84 -12.97 -19.61
C SER A 137 0.10 -11.63 -19.61
N GLY A 138 0.40 -10.79 -18.63
CA GLY A 138 -0.24 -9.48 -18.46
C GLY A 138 -1.66 -9.52 -17.88
N GLU A 139 -2.18 -10.70 -17.53
CA GLU A 139 -3.47 -10.83 -16.82
C GLU A 139 -3.31 -10.75 -15.30
N PHE A 140 -2.19 -11.25 -14.77
CA PHE A 140 -1.84 -11.21 -13.35
C PHE A 140 -0.39 -10.73 -13.17
N PHE A 141 -0.05 -10.29 -11.96
CA PHE A 141 1.27 -9.74 -11.65
C PHE A 141 1.85 -10.37 -10.36
N ALA A 142 3.17 -10.29 -10.21
CA ALA A 142 3.84 -10.66 -8.95
C ALA A 142 3.22 -9.91 -7.77
N ASN A 143 3.19 -10.56 -6.61
CA ASN A 143 2.60 -10.10 -5.36
C ASN A 143 1.07 -9.94 -5.36
N GLU A 144 0.37 -10.41 -6.40
CA GLU A 144 -1.09 -10.51 -6.36
C GLU A 144 -1.56 -11.79 -5.67
N ILE A 145 -2.59 -11.67 -4.82
CA ILE A 145 -3.26 -12.84 -4.24
C ILE A 145 -4.34 -13.33 -5.19
N VAL A 146 -4.20 -14.56 -5.63
CA VAL A 146 -5.17 -15.26 -6.49
C VAL A 146 -5.76 -16.46 -5.77
N THR A 147 -7.00 -16.75 -6.12
CA THR A 147 -7.62 -18.04 -5.86
C THR A 147 -7.54 -18.88 -7.13
N VAL A 148 -6.90 -20.03 -7.06
CA VAL A 148 -6.73 -20.96 -8.17
C VAL A 148 -7.49 -22.23 -7.84
N ARG A 149 -8.53 -22.54 -8.60
CA ARG A 149 -9.13 -23.87 -8.56
C ARG A 149 -8.28 -24.78 -9.43
N ALA A 150 -7.48 -25.63 -8.80
CA ALA A 150 -6.63 -26.59 -9.50
C ALA A 150 -7.12 -28.02 -9.27
N GLN A 151 -6.95 -28.84 -10.29
CA GLN A 151 -7.22 -30.25 -10.27
C GLN A 151 -5.92 -31.02 -10.00
N MET A 152 -6.00 -32.01 -9.13
CA MET A 152 -4.93 -32.96 -8.88
C MET A 152 -4.84 -33.94 -10.06
N VAL A 153 -3.67 -34.03 -10.69
CA VAL A 153 -3.45 -34.90 -11.84
C VAL A 153 -2.25 -35.82 -11.59
N TRP A 154 -2.49 -37.11 -11.79
CA TRP A 154 -1.48 -38.15 -11.71
C TRP A 154 -0.98 -38.48 -13.11
N ASN A 155 0.22 -38.02 -13.44
CA ASN A 155 0.82 -38.24 -14.75
C ASN A 155 2.03 -39.15 -14.63
N THR A 156 2.12 -40.11 -15.56
CA THR A 156 3.31 -40.95 -15.73
C THR A 156 3.98 -40.57 -17.04
N THR A 157 5.17 -39.97 -16.97
CA THR A 157 5.95 -39.58 -18.15
C THR A 157 7.27 -40.33 -18.19
N ILE A 158 7.76 -40.63 -19.40
CA ILE A 158 9.07 -41.26 -19.58
C ILE A 158 10.01 -40.19 -20.09
N PHE A 159 11.18 -40.06 -19.46
CA PHE A 159 12.20 -39.11 -19.87
C PHE A 159 13.57 -39.79 -19.86
N VAL A 160 14.53 -39.23 -20.60
CA VAL A 160 15.87 -39.79 -20.70
C VAL A 160 16.77 -39.02 -19.74
N ASN A 161 17.31 -39.72 -18.74
CA ASN A 161 18.22 -39.11 -17.76
C ASN A 161 19.58 -38.76 -18.41
N GLU A 162 20.41 -37.94 -17.76
CA GLU A 162 21.75 -37.52 -18.20
C GLU A 162 22.67 -38.71 -18.58
N THR A 163 22.40 -39.90 -18.03
CA THR A 163 23.11 -41.16 -18.32
C THR A 163 22.59 -41.93 -19.54
N GLY A 164 21.59 -41.41 -20.28
CA GLY A 164 21.01 -42.04 -21.47
C GLY A 164 20.04 -43.21 -21.20
N LYS A 165 19.54 -43.35 -19.97
CA LYS A 165 18.56 -44.39 -19.59
C LYS A 165 17.15 -43.81 -19.54
N ASN A 166 16.16 -44.58 -19.98
CA ASN A 166 14.74 -44.23 -19.85
C ASN A 166 14.33 -44.38 -18.38
N VAL A 167 13.88 -43.29 -17.78
CA VAL A 167 13.36 -43.23 -16.42
C VAL A 167 11.87 -42.94 -16.48
N THR A 168 11.09 -43.67 -15.69
CA THR A 168 9.65 -43.44 -15.56
C THR A 168 9.41 -42.47 -14.41
N LEU A 169 8.91 -41.28 -14.69
CA LEU A 169 8.48 -40.31 -13.69
C LEU A 169 7.00 -40.50 -13.39
N VAL A 170 6.66 -40.88 -12.15
CA VAL A 170 5.31 -40.79 -11.62
C VAL A 170 5.21 -39.48 -10.86
N ARG A 171 4.44 -38.52 -11.38
CA ARG A 171 4.26 -37.21 -10.76
C ARG A 171 2.82 -37.01 -10.27
N GLN A 172 2.74 -36.35 -9.13
CA GLN A 172 1.56 -35.64 -8.68
C GLN A 172 1.74 -34.15 -8.97
N GLY A 173 0.83 -33.58 -9.77
CA GLY A 173 0.88 -32.17 -10.13
C GLY A 173 -0.49 -31.52 -10.08
N TRP A 174 -0.49 -30.19 -10.00
CA TRP A 174 -1.69 -29.37 -10.00
C TRP A 174 -1.87 -28.73 -11.36
N GLU A 175 -3.03 -28.92 -11.97
CA GLU A 175 -3.37 -28.35 -13.28
C GLU A 175 -4.62 -27.48 -13.18
N ALA A 176 -4.63 -26.33 -13.86
CA ALA A 176 -5.76 -25.40 -13.86
C ALA A 176 -5.99 -24.82 -15.26
N ASN A 177 -7.17 -24.27 -15.51
CA ASN A 177 -7.44 -23.46 -16.70
C ASN A 177 -7.39 -21.96 -16.36
N PRO A 178 -7.12 -21.06 -17.32
CA PRO A 178 -7.12 -19.62 -17.08
C PRO A 178 -8.41 -19.09 -16.44
N GLN A 179 -9.57 -19.69 -16.77
CA GLN A 179 -10.88 -19.29 -16.22
C GLN A 179 -11.08 -19.64 -14.74
N ASP A 180 -10.30 -20.60 -14.25
CA ASP A 180 -10.35 -21.11 -12.87
C ASP A 180 -9.47 -20.28 -11.91
N ILE A 181 -8.77 -19.28 -12.45
CA ILE A 181 -7.93 -18.35 -11.71
C ILE A 181 -8.68 -17.04 -11.55
N GLN A 182 -8.90 -16.64 -10.30
CA GLN A 182 -9.58 -15.39 -9.99
C GLN A 182 -8.77 -14.60 -8.98
N LEU A 183 -8.77 -13.27 -9.13
CA LEU A 183 -8.24 -12.37 -8.11
C LEU A 183 -9.01 -12.57 -6.80
N ALA A 184 -8.31 -12.93 -5.72
CA ALA A 184 -8.90 -13.12 -4.39
C ALA A 184 -9.60 -11.84 -3.89
N SER A 185 -9.17 -10.69 -4.40
CA SER A 185 -9.65 -9.37 -3.98
C SER A 185 -11.09 -9.03 -4.25
N LYS A 186 -11.79 -9.73 -5.15
CA LYS A 186 -13.20 -9.39 -5.42
C LYS A 186 -14.04 -9.45 -4.15
N VAL A 187 -13.78 -10.45 -3.31
CA VAL A 187 -14.48 -10.64 -2.04
C VAL A 187 -13.92 -9.71 -0.96
N ASP A 188 -12.60 -9.57 -0.87
CA ASP A 188 -11.96 -8.69 0.11
C ASP A 188 -12.34 -7.21 -0.07
N ARG A 189 -12.55 -6.75 -1.31
CA ARG A 189 -13.04 -5.38 -1.60
C ARG A 189 -14.40 -5.11 -0.96
N TRP A 190 -15.28 -6.10 -0.89
CA TRP A 190 -16.61 -5.92 -0.30
C TRP A 190 -16.53 -5.78 1.22
N PHE A 191 -15.79 -6.67 1.89
CA PHE A 191 -15.52 -6.58 3.33
C PHE A 191 -14.84 -5.25 3.70
N PHE A 192 -13.91 -4.80 2.86
CA PHE A 192 -13.23 -3.52 3.03
C PHE A 192 -14.16 -2.31 2.83
N GLY A 193 -14.90 -2.29 1.72
CA GLY A 193 -15.85 -1.21 1.43
C GLY A 193 -16.90 -1.08 2.54
N ALA A 194 -17.40 -2.22 3.04
CA ALA A 194 -18.30 -2.26 4.18
C ALA A 194 -17.65 -1.72 5.47
N SER A 195 -16.38 -2.06 5.73
CA SER A 195 -15.64 -1.59 6.91
C SER A 195 -15.42 -0.07 6.88
N ILE A 196 -15.01 0.49 5.73
CA ILE A 196 -14.89 1.94 5.55
C ILE A 196 -16.25 2.61 5.74
N ALA A 197 -17.30 2.09 5.10
CA ALA A 197 -18.64 2.65 5.20
C ALA A 197 -19.11 2.67 6.66
N ALA A 198 -18.88 1.59 7.42
CA ALA A 198 -19.19 1.51 8.84
C ALA A 198 -18.44 2.59 9.64
N LEU A 199 -17.13 2.75 9.43
CA LEU A 199 -16.33 3.78 10.12
C LEU A 199 -16.77 5.20 9.76
N LEU A 200 -17.07 5.48 8.48
CA LEU A 200 -17.55 6.79 8.04
C LEU A 200 -18.90 7.12 8.65
N LEU A 201 -19.85 6.17 8.65
CA LEU A 201 -21.17 6.35 9.24
C LEU A 201 -21.08 6.51 10.76
N GLY A 202 -20.28 5.70 11.44
CA GLY A 202 -20.05 5.80 12.89
C GLY A 202 -19.38 7.10 13.30
N GLY A 203 -18.34 7.52 12.55
CA GLY A 203 -17.69 8.80 12.72
C GLY A 203 -18.66 9.96 12.52
N TRP A 204 -19.39 9.97 11.40
CA TRP A 204 -20.40 10.99 11.11
C TRP A 204 -21.47 11.06 12.21
N ALA A 205 -22.05 9.93 12.61
CA ALA A 205 -23.04 9.89 13.68
C ALA A 205 -22.46 10.36 15.03
N SER A 206 -21.19 10.07 15.32
CA SER A 206 -20.50 10.57 16.51
C SER A 206 -20.33 12.09 16.46
N THR A 207 -19.94 12.66 15.31
CA THR A 207 -19.82 14.13 15.15
C THR A 207 -21.13 14.88 15.38
N GLN A 208 -22.28 14.25 15.14
CA GLN A 208 -23.59 14.87 15.41
C GLN A 208 -23.95 14.92 16.88
N ARG A 209 -23.37 14.03 17.70
CA ARG A 209 -23.65 13.94 19.13
C ARG A 209 -22.78 14.87 19.98
N PHE A 210 -21.70 15.42 19.44
CA PHE A 210 -20.87 16.38 20.17
C PHE A 210 -21.50 17.78 20.21
N PRO A 211 -21.87 18.30 21.39
CA PRO A 211 -22.40 19.65 21.51
C PRO A 211 -21.30 20.66 21.14
N GLY A 212 -21.64 21.66 20.32
CA GLY A 212 -20.72 22.75 19.95
C GLY A 212 -19.69 22.42 18.86
N LEU A 213 -19.47 21.15 18.49
CA LEU A 213 -18.47 20.75 17.48
C LEU A 213 -18.64 21.47 16.13
N ARG A 214 -19.89 21.63 15.66
CA ARG A 214 -20.18 22.35 14.41
C ARG A 214 -19.80 23.83 14.48
N ALA A 215 -19.96 24.45 15.64
CA ALA A 215 -19.57 25.84 15.84
C ALA A 215 -18.04 25.96 15.88
N GLU A 216 -17.34 25.05 16.57
CA GLU A 216 -15.88 24.99 16.58
C GLU A 216 -15.29 24.75 15.18
N LEU A 217 -15.84 23.78 14.43
CA LEU A 217 -15.42 23.51 13.05
C LEU A 217 -15.68 24.70 12.12
N ARG A 218 -16.80 25.41 12.31
CA ARG A 218 -17.10 26.64 11.55
C ARG A 218 -16.08 27.73 11.84
N SER A 219 -15.69 27.89 13.10
CA SER A 219 -14.65 28.84 13.51
C SER A 219 -13.27 28.44 12.97
N ALA A 220 -12.92 27.16 13.06
CA ALA A 220 -11.69 26.61 12.50
C ALA A 220 -11.63 26.81 10.98
N TRP A 221 -12.74 26.55 10.28
CA TRP A 221 -12.87 26.78 8.84
C TRP A 221 -12.75 28.26 8.47
N TRP A 222 -13.35 29.16 9.25
CA TRP A 222 -13.22 30.59 9.02
C TRP A 222 -11.76 31.04 9.12
N LEU A 223 -11.04 30.56 10.15
CA LEU A 223 -9.61 30.80 10.32
C LEU A 223 -8.81 30.19 9.16
N ALA A 224 -9.11 28.96 8.76
CA ALA A 224 -8.46 28.28 7.65
C ALA A 224 -8.61 29.06 6.34
N ARG A 225 -9.82 29.53 6.03
CA ARG A 225 -10.07 30.32 4.82
C ARG A 225 -9.31 31.63 4.83
N PHE A 226 -9.27 32.31 5.97
CA PHE A 226 -8.50 33.55 6.13
C PHE A 226 -7.01 33.31 5.87
N GLU A 227 -6.45 32.28 6.48
CA GLU A 227 -5.03 31.93 6.34
C GLU A 227 -4.71 31.47 4.91
N ALA A 228 -5.58 30.66 4.30
CA ALA A 228 -5.42 30.21 2.92
C ALA A 228 -5.41 31.37 1.91
N GLN A 229 -6.29 32.37 2.08
CA GLN A 229 -6.33 33.54 1.19
C GLN A 229 -5.03 34.35 1.25
N ARG A 230 -4.44 34.46 2.45
CA ARG A 230 -3.14 35.13 2.64
C ARG A 230 -2.00 34.28 2.07
N GLY A 231 -2.02 32.98 2.33
CA GLY A 231 -1.01 32.03 1.88
C GLY A 231 -0.95 31.89 0.35
N LEU A 232 -2.10 31.76 -0.32
CA LEU A 232 -2.20 31.59 -1.78
C LEU A 232 -1.65 32.77 -2.57
N ARG A 233 -1.73 33.98 -2.01
CA ARG A 233 -1.21 35.21 -2.62
C ARG A 233 0.24 35.50 -2.24
N SER A 234 0.84 34.70 -1.37
CA SER A 234 2.21 34.93 -0.96
C SER A 234 3.18 34.60 -2.11
N PRO A 235 4.23 35.42 -2.33
CA PRO A 235 5.25 35.13 -3.35
C PRO A 235 5.87 33.74 -3.17
N ARG A 236 6.04 33.30 -1.93
CA ARG A 236 6.56 31.97 -1.57
C ARG A 236 5.69 30.85 -2.14
N THR A 237 4.39 30.88 -1.88
CA THR A 237 3.47 29.87 -2.40
C THR A 237 3.42 29.88 -3.92
N ILE A 238 3.52 31.04 -4.56
CA ILE A 238 3.56 31.15 -6.03
C ILE A 238 4.81 30.47 -6.60
N VAL A 239 5.99 30.73 -6.02
CA VAL A 239 7.25 30.08 -6.43
C VAL A 239 7.15 28.56 -6.24
N LEU A 240 6.62 28.12 -5.10
CA LEU A 240 6.39 26.71 -4.80
C LEU A 240 5.39 26.07 -5.79
N ALA A 241 4.29 26.74 -6.10
CA ALA A 241 3.29 26.28 -7.07
C ALA A 241 3.90 26.11 -8.48
N LEU A 242 4.73 27.06 -8.92
CA LEU A 242 5.47 26.97 -10.18
C LEU A 242 6.44 25.79 -10.16
N PHE A 243 7.17 25.61 -9.05
CA PHE A 243 8.09 24.49 -8.88
C PHE A 243 7.36 23.14 -8.95
N PHE A 244 6.25 22.94 -8.23
CA PHE A 244 5.51 21.67 -8.28
C PHE A 244 4.89 21.43 -9.64
N THR A 245 4.35 22.48 -10.25
CA THR A 245 3.81 22.38 -11.61
C THR A 245 4.92 21.92 -12.55
N LEU A 246 6.09 22.56 -12.55
CA LEU A 246 7.20 22.18 -13.42
C LEU A 246 7.61 20.71 -13.24
N PHE A 247 7.83 20.28 -11.99
CA PHE A 247 8.36 18.95 -11.70
C PHE A 247 7.31 17.84 -11.86
N ILE A 248 6.11 17.99 -11.30
CA ILE A 248 5.05 16.97 -11.37
C ILE A 248 4.54 16.84 -12.80
N VAL A 249 4.36 17.95 -13.51
CA VAL A 249 3.89 17.94 -14.90
C VAL A 249 4.97 17.44 -15.85
N GLY A 250 6.22 17.86 -15.64
CA GLY A 250 7.36 17.35 -16.40
C GLY A 250 7.54 15.85 -16.25
N MET A 251 7.42 15.33 -15.03
CA MET A 251 7.47 13.88 -14.78
C MET A 251 6.24 13.15 -15.32
N GLY A 252 5.04 13.73 -15.23
CA GLY A 252 3.85 13.17 -15.86
C GLY A 252 4.00 13.01 -17.37
N TRP A 253 4.55 14.01 -18.04
CA TRP A 253 4.88 13.93 -19.48
C TRP A 253 5.91 12.83 -19.77
N LEU A 254 7.02 12.81 -19.02
CA LEU A 254 8.09 11.83 -19.19
C LEU A 254 7.59 10.39 -18.99
N LEU A 255 6.82 10.13 -17.93
CA LEU A 255 6.27 8.82 -17.62
C LEU A 255 5.18 8.39 -18.62
N GLY A 256 4.50 9.34 -19.27
CA GLY A 256 3.62 9.04 -20.39
C GLY A 256 4.39 8.55 -21.62
N ASP A 257 5.54 9.17 -21.92
CA ASP A 257 6.39 8.81 -23.06
C ASP A 257 7.08 7.45 -22.86
N LEU A 258 7.60 7.20 -21.65
CA LEU A 258 8.28 5.96 -21.27
C LEU A 258 7.38 4.71 -21.26
N GLN A 259 6.05 4.88 -21.34
CA GLN A 259 5.12 3.76 -21.50
C GLN A 259 5.12 3.19 -22.92
N ASN A 260 5.36 4.03 -23.94
CA ASN A 260 5.38 3.58 -25.33
C ASN A 260 6.77 3.18 -25.80
N ASP A 261 7.79 3.93 -25.39
CA ASP A 261 9.18 3.71 -25.78
C ASP A 261 10.08 3.58 -24.52
N PRO A 262 10.36 2.35 -24.06
CA PRO A 262 11.24 2.12 -22.91
C PRO A 262 12.64 2.63 -23.20
N SER A 263 13.05 3.71 -22.54
CA SER A 263 14.40 4.25 -22.71
C SER A 263 15.42 3.44 -21.86
N PRO A 264 16.58 3.04 -22.42
CA PRO A 264 17.62 2.35 -21.65
C PRO A 264 18.24 3.18 -20.51
N LEU A 265 18.01 4.49 -20.50
CA LEU A 265 18.71 5.45 -19.65
C LEU A 265 17.92 5.87 -18.41
N LEU A 266 16.57 5.79 -18.47
CA LEU A 266 15.67 6.17 -17.36
C LEU A 266 14.89 4.97 -16.80
N GLY A 267 15.11 3.77 -17.34
CA GLY A 267 14.30 2.60 -17.06
C GLY A 267 13.02 2.57 -17.91
N GLY A 268 12.40 1.39 -17.99
CA GLY A 268 11.10 1.20 -18.65
C GLY A 268 9.97 1.21 -17.63
N VAL A 269 8.82 1.77 -18.02
CA VAL A 269 7.58 1.58 -17.28
C VAL A 269 6.96 0.26 -17.76
N GLN A 270 6.77 -0.71 -16.85
CA GLN A 270 6.23 -2.03 -17.22
C GLN A 270 4.70 -2.02 -17.30
N SER A 271 4.03 -1.14 -16.54
CA SER A 271 2.58 -0.97 -16.57
C SER A 271 2.12 0.49 -16.32
N PRO A 272 0.92 0.89 -16.76
CA PRO A 272 0.36 2.23 -16.46
C PRO A 272 0.24 2.51 -14.95
N ASP A 273 0.02 1.46 -14.16
CA ASP A 273 -0.08 1.55 -12.71
C ASP A 273 1.31 1.78 -12.07
N ASP A 274 2.39 1.21 -12.62
CA ASP A 274 3.77 1.53 -12.21
C ASP A 274 4.13 2.99 -12.52
N ALA A 275 3.71 3.50 -13.68
CA ALA A 275 3.87 4.90 -14.05
C ALA A 275 3.23 5.82 -13.00
N LEU A 276 2.01 5.48 -12.56
CA LEU A 276 1.31 6.22 -11.53
C LEU A 276 2.00 6.12 -10.17
N GLY A 277 2.56 4.96 -9.82
CA GLY A 277 3.36 4.75 -8.62
C GLY A 277 4.62 5.64 -8.60
N GLN A 278 5.35 5.71 -9.71
CA GLN A 278 6.50 6.60 -9.85
C GLN A 278 6.09 8.08 -9.77
N LEU A 279 4.99 8.46 -10.42
CA LEU A 279 4.45 9.82 -10.33
C LEU A 279 4.04 10.18 -8.89
N ALA A 280 3.53 9.22 -8.12
CA ALA A 280 3.23 9.38 -6.70
C ALA A 280 4.51 9.62 -5.88
N TRP A 281 5.59 8.87 -6.12
CA TRP A 281 6.89 9.11 -5.47
C TRP A 281 7.42 10.52 -5.73
N PHE A 282 7.39 10.98 -6.99
CA PHE A 282 7.81 12.35 -7.34
C PHE A 282 6.92 13.40 -6.67
N THR A 283 5.60 13.18 -6.67
CA THR A 283 4.65 14.06 -5.99
C THR A 283 4.98 14.15 -4.49
N PHE A 284 5.25 13.02 -3.83
CA PHE A 284 5.71 12.99 -2.45
C PHE A 284 6.98 13.82 -2.24
N PHE A 285 8.02 13.56 -3.01
CA PHE A 285 9.31 14.22 -2.85
C PHE A 285 9.18 15.75 -2.96
N VAL A 286 8.45 16.20 -3.97
CA VAL A 286 8.29 17.60 -4.33
C VAL A 286 7.34 18.33 -3.37
N THR A 287 6.19 17.74 -3.04
CA THR A 287 5.18 18.38 -2.17
C THR A 287 5.53 18.31 -0.68
N SER A 288 6.32 17.32 -0.24
CA SER A 288 6.82 17.29 1.15
C SER A 288 7.77 18.47 1.43
N LEU A 289 8.60 18.85 0.45
CA LEU A 289 9.46 20.04 0.55
C LEU A 289 8.62 21.34 0.59
N ALA A 290 7.51 21.37 -0.15
CA ALA A 290 6.52 22.45 -0.08
C ALA A 290 6.00 22.69 1.34
N ALA A 291 5.63 21.59 1.98
CA ALA A 291 4.99 21.60 3.28
C ALA A 291 5.95 22.16 4.33
N VAL A 292 7.24 21.82 4.24
CA VAL A 292 8.30 22.43 5.06
C VAL A 292 8.29 23.93 4.87
N ALA A 293 8.42 24.38 3.63
CA ALA A 293 8.53 25.79 3.32
C ALA A 293 7.33 26.55 3.91
N VAL A 294 6.10 26.20 3.54
CA VAL A 294 4.94 26.99 4.03
C VAL A 294 4.74 26.93 5.55
N SER A 295 5.26 25.91 6.23
CA SER A 295 5.08 25.76 7.68
C SER A 295 6.14 26.44 8.55
N LEU A 296 7.30 26.87 7.99
CA LEU A 296 8.43 27.37 8.78
C LEU A 296 8.06 28.54 9.71
N ASP A 297 7.31 29.50 9.17
CA ASP A 297 7.03 30.76 9.86
C ASP A 297 5.64 30.78 10.50
N ALA A 298 4.90 29.67 10.39
CA ALA A 298 3.48 29.61 10.74
C ALA A 298 3.24 30.13 12.15
N PHE A 299 3.89 29.57 13.16
CA PHE A 299 3.74 30.00 14.57
C PHE A 299 4.77 31.03 15.02
N VAL A 300 5.99 30.97 14.48
CA VAL A 300 7.06 31.86 14.91
C VAL A 300 6.77 33.32 14.54
N ALA A 301 6.28 33.59 13.34
CA ALA A 301 5.96 34.96 12.92
C ALA A 301 4.81 35.58 13.76
N GLU A 302 3.86 34.77 14.22
CA GLU A 302 2.77 35.23 15.10
C GLU A 302 3.25 35.50 16.53
N ARG A 303 4.21 34.70 17.02
CA ARG A 303 4.85 34.93 18.33
C ARG A 303 5.68 36.22 18.30
N ASP A 304 6.50 36.39 17.27
CA ASP A 304 7.40 37.54 17.14
C ASP A 304 6.62 38.85 16.91
N SER A 305 5.47 38.79 16.25
CA SER A 305 4.57 39.95 16.06
C SER A 305 3.63 40.24 17.23
N GLY A 306 3.64 39.41 18.28
CA GLY A 306 2.76 39.54 19.45
C GLY A 306 1.27 39.30 19.16
N THR A 307 0.93 38.83 17.95
CA THR A 307 -0.46 38.57 17.53
C THR A 307 -1.00 37.25 18.10
N LEU A 308 -0.12 36.37 18.57
CA LEU A 308 -0.49 35.11 19.23
C LEU A 308 -1.37 35.33 20.49
N THR A 309 -1.10 36.38 21.28
CA THR A 309 -1.89 36.70 22.49
C THR A 309 -3.30 37.18 22.13
N GLN A 310 -3.45 37.89 21.01
CA GLN A 310 -4.75 38.31 20.48
C GLN A 310 -5.55 37.10 19.97
N LEU A 311 -4.87 36.10 19.41
CA LEU A 311 -5.51 34.87 18.94
C LEU A 311 -5.96 33.99 20.12
N LEU A 312 -5.15 33.92 21.18
CA LEU A 312 -5.50 33.23 22.43
C LEU A 312 -6.62 33.91 23.23
N ALA A 313 -6.83 35.22 23.05
CA ALA A 313 -7.94 35.96 23.67
C ALA A 313 -9.31 35.67 23.02
N ARG A 314 -9.34 35.05 21.84
CA ARG A 314 -10.60 34.64 21.19
C ARG A 314 -11.16 33.39 21.89
N PRO A 315 -12.50 33.26 22.03
CA PRO A 315 -13.15 32.10 22.64
C PRO A 315 -13.14 30.90 21.67
N LEU A 316 -11.96 30.43 21.30
CA LEU A 316 -11.74 29.28 20.42
C LEU A 316 -11.05 28.16 21.20
N SER A 317 -11.48 26.92 20.96
CA SER A 317 -10.76 25.77 21.48
C SER A 317 -9.36 25.72 20.86
N ARG A 318 -8.38 25.25 21.64
CA ARG A 318 -6.98 25.12 21.18
C ARG A 318 -6.87 24.17 19.98
N GLU A 319 -7.76 23.18 19.93
CA GLU A 319 -7.89 22.23 18.82
C GLU A 319 -8.40 22.92 17.56
N ALA A 320 -9.43 23.77 17.66
CA ALA A 320 -9.94 24.55 16.53
C ALA A 320 -8.90 25.54 15.97
N ILE A 321 -8.04 26.11 16.83
CA ILE A 321 -6.94 26.98 16.40
C ILE A 321 -5.91 26.20 15.59
N VAL A 322 -5.38 25.11 16.14
CA VAL A 322 -4.36 24.29 15.47
C VAL A 322 -4.91 23.68 14.17
N LEU A 323 -6.13 23.14 14.22
CA LEU A 323 -6.80 22.59 13.04
C LEU A 323 -7.07 23.65 11.98
N GLY A 324 -7.58 24.82 12.36
CA GLY A 324 -7.83 25.93 11.44
C GLY A 324 -6.56 26.38 10.74
N LYS A 325 -5.45 26.47 11.47
CA LYS A 325 -4.14 26.83 10.92
C LYS A 325 -3.59 25.76 9.98
N ALA A 326 -3.64 24.49 10.40
CA ALA A 326 -3.23 23.36 9.57
C ALA A 326 -4.02 23.30 8.26
N LEU A 327 -5.34 23.45 8.32
CA LEU A 327 -6.21 23.48 7.14
C LEU A 327 -5.93 24.70 6.25
N GLY A 328 -5.63 25.86 6.83
CA GLY A 328 -5.29 27.06 6.06
C GLY A 328 -3.99 26.91 5.26
N LEU A 329 -2.93 26.40 5.90
CA LEU A 329 -1.65 26.08 5.26
C LEU A 329 -1.82 24.97 4.21
N TRP A 330 -2.59 23.93 4.55
CA TRP A 330 -2.93 22.86 3.62
C TRP A 330 -3.70 23.37 2.41
N LEU A 331 -4.69 24.25 2.55
CA LEU A 331 -5.37 24.84 1.38
C LEU A 331 -4.42 25.69 0.54
N SER A 332 -3.49 26.42 1.18
CA SER A 332 -2.51 27.25 0.49
C SER A 332 -1.57 26.45 -0.41
N VAL A 333 -1.13 25.26 0.01
CA VAL A 333 -0.20 24.41 -0.75
C VAL A 333 -0.92 23.33 -1.54
N GLY A 334 -1.94 22.73 -0.93
CA GLY A 334 -2.72 21.62 -1.44
C GLY A 334 -3.54 21.96 -2.68
N ILE A 335 -4.13 23.17 -2.76
CA ILE A 335 -4.86 23.58 -3.98
C ILE A 335 -3.92 23.67 -5.20
N PRO A 336 -2.79 24.40 -5.14
CA PRO A 336 -1.82 24.38 -6.23
C PRO A 336 -1.25 22.99 -6.52
N ALA A 337 -0.94 22.22 -5.49
CA ALA A 337 -0.46 20.85 -5.64
C ALA A 337 -1.49 19.95 -6.34
N LEU A 338 -2.78 20.06 -6.01
CA LEU A 338 -3.86 19.33 -6.67
C LEU A 338 -3.93 19.71 -8.16
N GLY A 339 -3.79 20.99 -8.49
CA GLY A 339 -3.71 21.45 -9.88
C GLY A 339 -2.52 20.83 -10.62
N ALA A 340 -1.34 20.80 -9.99
CA ALA A 340 -0.16 20.15 -10.56
C ALA A 340 -0.32 18.63 -10.70
N GLN A 341 -0.94 17.96 -9.72
CA GLN A 341 -1.24 16.53 -9.77
C GLN A 341 -2.20 16.20 -10.92
N LEU A 342 -3.27 16.97 -11.09
CA LEU A 342 -4.24 16.81 -12.18
C LEU A 342 -3.59 17.04 -13.55
N LEU A 343 -2.76 18.08 -13.68
CA LEU A 343 -2.08 18.38 -14.94
C LEU A 343 -1.00 17.34 -15.27
N GLY A 344 -0.23 16.88 -14.28
CA GLY A 344 0.74 15.80 -14.46
C GLY A 344 0.09 14.48 -14.85
N LEU A 345 -1.02 14.11 -14.19
CA LEU A 345 -1.82 12.96 -14.57
C LEU A 345 -2.37 13.10 -16.00
N ALA A 346 -2.88 14.27 -16.38
CA ALA A 346 -3.40 14.51 -17.73
C ALA A 346 -2.34 14.35 -18.82
N LEU A 347 -1.09 14.76 -18.57
CA LEU A 347 0.00 14.55 -19.53
C LEU A 347 0.46 13.10 -19.56
N MET A 348 0.48 12.41 -18.42
CA MET A 348 0.80 10.98 -18.37
C MET A 348 -0.20 10.16 -19.19
N LEU A 349 -1.50 10.45 -19.04
CA LEU A 349 -2.60 9.82 -19.80
C LEU A 349 -2.61 10.18 -21.29
N LYS A 350 -1.98 11.29 -21.68
CA LYS A 350 -1.86 11.67 -23.09
C LYS A 350 -0.77 10.86 -23.78
N GLY A 351 0.28 10.52 -23.04
CA GLY A 351 1.40 9.71 -23.52
C GLY A 351 1.08 8.22 -23.49
N GLY A 352 0.54 7.68 -22.39
CA GLY A 352 0.35 6.25 -22.21
C GLY A 352 -1.10 5.82 -21.95
N ASP A 353 -1.26 4.56 -21.54
CA ASP A 353 -2.56 3.97 -21.23
C ASP A 353 -3.11 4.48 -19.88
N ALA A 354 -4.43 4.32 -19.70
CA ALA A 354 -5.09 4.79 -18.49
C ALA A 354 -4.89 3.81 -17.31
N PRO A 355 -4.34 4.27 -16.16
CA PRO A 355 -4.32 3.50 -14.92
C PRO A 355 -5.72 3.19 -14.42
N THR A 356 -5.82 2.26 -13.47
CA THR A 356 -7.14 1.86 -12.94
C THR A 356 -7.81 3.05 -12.20
N VAL A 357 -9.13 3.25 -12.38
CA VAL A 357 -9.87 4.39 -11.77
C VAL A 357 -9.66 4.56 -10.25
N PRO A 358 -9.66 3.50 -9.42
CA PRO A 358 -9.37 3.61 -7.99
C PRO A 358 -7.94 4.09 -7.73
N ALA A 359 -6.97 3.71 -8.56
CA ALA A 359 -5.58 4.15 -8.47
C ALA A 359 -5.46 5.66 -8.67
N VAL A 360 -6.13 6.17 -9.71
CA VAL A 360 -6.21 7.62 -9.98
C VAL A 360 -6.83 8.37 -8.79
N ALA A 361 -7.94 7.84 -8.25
CA ALA A 361 -8.55 8.42 -7.05
C ALA A 361 -7.59 8.37 -5.84
N GLY A 362 -6.85 7.27 -5.67
CA GLY A 362 -5.82 7.12 -4.65
C GLY A 362 -4.71 8.16 -4.77
N TYR A 363 -4.13 8.30 -5.97
CA TYR A 363 -3.08 9.27 -6.26
C TYR A 363 -3.51 10.70 -5.88
N LEU A 364 -4.74 11.10 -6.26
CA LEU A 364 -5.26 12.43 -5.97
C LEU A 364 -5.63 12.61 -4.50
N LEU A 365 -6.49 11.74 -3.95
CA LEU A 365 -7.04 11.89 -2.60
C LEU A 365 -6.00 11.63 -1.51
N LEU A 366 -5.23 10.54 -1.63
CA LEU A 366 -4.18 10.22 -0.66
C LEU A 366 -3.01 11.19 -0.79
N GLY A 367 -2.77 11.77 -1.97
CA GLY A 367 -1.78 12.82 -2.14
C GLY A 367 -2.13 14.07 -1.32
N GLN A 368 -3.41 14.47 -1.34
CA GLN A 368 -3.88 15.58 -0.50
C GLN A 368 -3.81 15.26 1.00
N LEU A 369 -4.12 14.02 1.39
CA LEU A 369 -3.98 13.55 2.77
C LEU A 369 -2.53 13.54 3.24
N MET A 370 -1.60 13.14 2.37
CA MET A 370 -0.17 13.15 2.62
C MET A 370 0.34 14.58 2.83
N ILE A 371 -0.02 15.53 1.95
CA ILE A 371 0.33 16.95 2.13
C ILE A 371 -0.19 17.48 3.46
N PHE A 372 -1.45 17.17 3.81
CA PHE A 372 -2.03 17.56 5.10
C PHE A 372 -1.25 17.00 6.28
N THR A 373 -0.85 15.73 6.20
CA THR A 373 -0.06 15.05 7.23
C THR A 373 1.31 15.69 7.39
N PHE A 374 2.01 16.00 6.29
CA PHE A 374 3.28 16.72 6.35
C PHE A 374 3.14 18.12 6.92
N VAL A 375 2.08 18.87 6.58
CA VAL A 375 1.81 20.18 7.20
C VAL A 375 1.62 20.03 8.72
N LEU A 376 0.83 19.06 9.18
CA LEU A 376 0.66 18.82 10.61
C LEU A 376 1.96 18.41 11.31
N LEU A 377 2.77 17.56 10.67
CA LEU A 377 4.07 17.15 11.18
C LEU A 377 4.99 18.37 11.32
N GLN A 378 5.08 19.19 10.27
CA GLN A 378 5.89 20.42 10.27
C GLN A 378 5.41 21.42 11.32
N LEU A 379 4.10 21.55 11.51
CA LEU A 379 3.53 22.38 12.58
C LEU A 379 3.93 21.90 13.98
N CYS A 380 4.06 20.59 14.22
CA CYS A 380 4.56 20.09 15.49
C CYS A 380 5.97 20.63 15.76
N PHE A 381 6.88 20.53 14.80
CA PHE A 381 8.25 21.02 14.95
C PHE A 381 8.35 22.55 14.99
N ALA A 382 7.50 23.27 14.26
CA ALA A 382 7.40 24.72 14.34
C ALA A 382 6.95 25.20 15.73
N LEU A 383 6.10 24.42 16.43
CA LEU A 383 5.71 24.69 17.81
C LEU A 383 6.83 24.39 18.83
N LEU A 384 7.77 23.50 18.53
CA LEU A 384 8.94 23.26 19.40
C LEU A 384 10.01 24.36 19.27
N ALA A 385 10.02 25.09 18.15
CA ALA A 385 11.05 26.06 17.83
C ALA A 385 10.90 27.39 18.60
N ARG A 386 12.02 27.90 19.13
CA ARG A 386 12.07 29.19 19.84
C ARG A 386 12.39 30.38 18.93
N THR A 387 12.94 30.12 17.76
CA THR A 387 13.28 31.15 16.77
C THR A 387 12.90 30.69 15.36
N GLY A 388 12.83 31.63 14.41
CA GLY A 388 12.50 31.31 13.02
C GLY A 388 13.58 30.44 12.38
N ALA A 389 14.84 30.67 12.76
CA ALA A 389 15.97 29.85 12.34
C ALA A 389 15.86 28.40 12.87
N GLU A 390 15.50 28.21 14.15
CA GLU A 390 15.27 26.86 14.69
C GLU A 390 14.13 26.14 13.98
N ALA A 391 13.02 26.84 13.69
CA ALA A 391 11.89 26.26 12.96
C ALA A 391 12.30 25.81 11.55
N ALA A 392 13.11 26.62 10.86
CA ALA A 392 13.70 26.28 9.57
C ALA A 392 14.59 25.03 9.64
N VAL A 393 15.49 24.97 10.63
CA VAL A 393 16.40 23.83 10.82
C VAL A 393 15.62 22.55 11.14
N TYR A 394 14.66 22.59 12.08
CA TYR A 394 13.87 21.41 12.43
C TYR A 394 13.01 20.94 11.27
N GLY A 395 12.35 21.87 10.55
CA GLY A 395 11.53 21.51 9.42
C GLY A 395 12.32 20.85 8.29
N LEU A 396 13.50 21.41 7.97
CA LEU A 396 14.42 20.83 6.99
C LEU A 396 15.00 19.49 7.45
N ALA A 397 15.38 19.34 8.72
CA ALA A 397 15.88 18.09 9.27
C ALA A 397 14.85 16.95 9.18
N VAL A 398 13.58 17.25 9.49
CA VAL A 398 12.48 16.28 9.39
C VAL A 398 12.22 15.88 7.95
N TRP A 399 12.26 16.83 7.02
CA TRP A 399 12.14 16.53 5.61
C TRP A 399 13.30 15.68 5.10
N LEU A 400 14.53 16.04 5.45
CA LEU A 400 15.73 15.27 5.06
C LEU A 400 15.66 13.86 5.63
N LEU A 401 15.19 13.71 6.88
CA LEU A 401 14.95 12.42 7.50
C LEU A 401 13.94 11.59 6.71
N MET A 402 12.77 12.15 6.40
CA MET A 402 11.65 11.44 5.77
C MET A 402 11.85 11.19 4.26
N ALA A 403 12.47 12.12 3.53
CA ALA A 403 12.58 12.04 2.07
C ALA A 403 13.89 11.40 1.60
N LEU A 404 15.01 11.62 2.28
CA LEU A 404 16.34 11.20 1.82
C LEU A 404 16.98 10.14 2.71
N VAL A 405 16.94 10.33 4.04
CA VAL A 405 17.60 9.39 4.96
C VAL A 405 16.76 8.13 5.17
N TRP A 406 15.44 8.22 5.11
CA TRP A 406 14.54 7.07 5.30
C TRP A 406 14.83 5.90 4.35
N PRO A 407 14.98 6.08 3.02
CA PRO A 407 15.40 4.99 2.14
C PRO A 407 16.77 4.40 2.52
N LEU A 408 17.70 5.20 3.02
CA LEU A 408 19.00 4.70 3.50
C LEU A 408 18.85 3.84 4.76
N LEU A 409 17.84 4.12 5.59
CA LEU A 409 17.53 3.28 6.75
C LEU A 409 16.99 1.91 6.33
N PHE A 410 16.24 1.80 5.23
CA PHE A 410 15.83 0.49 4.71
C PHE A 410 17.05 -0.37 4.37
N LEU A 411 18.00 0.20 3.64
CA LEU A 411 19.25 -0.48 3.28
C LEU A 411 20.06 -0.86 4.52
N ALA A 412 20.19 0.05 5.47
CA ALA A 412 20.94 -0.19 6.70
C ALA A 412 20.33 -1.30 7.57
N VAL A 413 18.99 -1.30 7.72
CA VAL A 413 18.28 -2.34 8.48
C VAL A 413 18.29 -3.67 7.73
N GLY A 414 18.10 -3.67 6.41
CA GLY A 414 18.20 -4.88 5.58
C GLY A 414 19.56 -5.55 5.71
N TYR A 415 20.64 -4.76 5.59
CA TYR A 415 22.00 -5.23 5.81
C TYR A 415 22.21 -5.78 7.23
N ALA A 416 21.72 -5.08 8.26
CA ALA A 416 21.82 -5.51 9.64
C ALA A 416 21.08 -6.84 9.94
N LEU A 417 20.03 -7.14 9.17
CA LEU A 417 19.27 -8.40 9.25
C LEU A 417 19.90 -9.53 8.42
N GLY A 418 21.06 -9.29 7.81
CA GLY A 418 21.81 -10.28 7.02
C GLY A 418 21.29 -10.46 5.60
N ILE A 419 20.55 -9.49 5.06
CA ILE A 419 20.10 -9.48 3.66
C ILE A 419 21.22 -8.90 2.81
N ASP A 420 21.57 -9.57 1.72
CA ASP A 420 22.62 -9.11 0.81
C ASP A 420 22.10 -8.01 -0.13
N VAL A 421 22.12 -6.78 0.37
CA VAL A 421 21.74 -5.56 -0.36
C VAL A 421 22.75 -5.15 -1.45
N THR A 422 23.80 -5.94 -1.69
CA THR A 422 24.82 -5.65 -2.72
C THR A 422 24.68 -6.51 -3.98
N THR A 423 23.89 -7.59 -3.90
CA THR A 423 23.62 -8.47 -5.03
C THR A 423 22.55 -7.88 -5.95
N ALA A 424 22.73 -8.03 -7.27
CA ALA A 424 21.74 -7.57 -8.25
C ALA A 424 20.40 -8.28 -8.03
N GLY A 425 19.31 -7.50 -7.93
CA GLY A 425 17.96 -8.03 -7.67
C GLY A 425 17.56 -8.08 -6.19
N PHE A 426 18.38 -7.59 -5.26
CA PHE A 426 18.02 -7.54 -3.82
C PHE A 426 16.70 -6.82 -3.52
N GLU A 427 16.30 -5.87 -4.37
CA GLU A 427 15.03 -5.14 -4.25
C GLU A 427 13.81 -6.06 -4.41
N GLN A 428 13.99 -7.24 -5.01
CA GLN A 428 12.97 -8.27 -5.21
C GLN A 428 13.01 -9.36 -4.12
N ASP A 429 13.93 -9.28 -3.15
CA ASP A 429 14.00 -10.25 -2.05
C ASP A 429 12.81 -10.07 -1.09
N PRO A 430 12.00 -11.13 -0.83
CA PRO A 430 10.86 -11.09 0.07
C PRO A 430 11.16 -10.63 1.51
N ARG A 431 12.42 -10.78 1.95
CA ARG A 431 12.84 -10.34 3.28
C ARG A 431 13.17 -8.85 3.30
N TYR A 432 13.63 -8.31 2.17
CA TYR A 432 13.98 -6.89 2.06
C TYR A 432 12.72 -6.03 1.91
N GLN A 433 11.83 -6.41 1.00
CA GLN A 433 10.58 -5.68 0.79
C GLN A 433 9.71 -5.74 2.06
N ALA A 434 9.71 -6.84 2.83
CA ALA A 434 9.13 -6.87 4.18
C ALA A 434 9.61 -5.76 5.13
N VAL A 435 10.94 -5.55 5.18
CA VAL A 435 11.55 -4.49 5.98
C VAL A 435 11.10 -3.12 5.48
N VAL A 436 11.12 -2.90 4.17
CA VAL A 436 10.69 -1.66 3.52
C VAL A 436 9.24 -1.34 3.86
N SER A 437 8.34 -2.32 3.80
CA SER A 437 6.91 -2.13 4.04
C SER A 437 6.62 -1.81 5.50
N HIS A 438 7.20 -2.55 6.45
CA HIS A 438 7.02 -2.30 7.88
C HIS A 438 7.58 -0.94 8.31
N MET A 439 8.78 -0.60 7.84
CA MET A 439 9.38 0.71 8.12
C MET A 439 8.66 1.82 7.35
N GLY A 440 8.10 1.52 6.19
CA GLY A 440 7.31 2.43 5.35
C GLY A 440 6.05 2.93 6.05
N LEU A 441 5.45 2.13 6.94
CA LEU A 441 4.29 2.55 7.75
C LEU A 441 4.60 3.76 8.65
N PHE A 442 5.87 3.94 9.01
CA PHE A 442 6.32 5.05 9.85
C PHE A 442 6.75 6.29 9.05
N ASN A 443 6.54 6.30 7.74
CA ASN A 443 6.82 7.44 6.89
C ASN A 443 5.59 7.81 6.05
N PRO A 444 4.98 9.00 6.26
CA PRO A 444 3.79 9.42 5.53
C PRO A 444 3.93 9.41 4.00
N GLY A 445 5.16 9.62 3.48
CA GLY A 445 5.45 9.58 2.05
C GLY A 445 5.44 8.18 1.44
N TYR A 446 6.02 7.21 2.13
CA TYR A 446 5.95 5.80 1.73
C TYR A 446 4.56 5.23 1.94
N LEU A 447 3.89 5.65 3.02
CA LEU A 447 2.52 5.26 3.30
C LEU A 447 1.54 5.75 2.22
N TYR A 448 1.75 6.94 1.68
CA TYR A 448 1.02 7.43 0.52
C TYR A 448 1.22 6.51 -0.70
N GLN A 449 2.47 6.16 -1.01
CA GLN A 449 2.79 5.28 -2.13
C GLN A 449 2.19 3.89 -1.95
N MET A 450 2.31 3.28 -0.77
CA MET A 450 1.63 2.01 -0.45
C MET A 450 0.11 2.13 -0.59
N GLY A 451 -0.48 3.25 -0.16
CA GLY A 451 -1.91 3.50 -0.34
C GLY A 451 -2.34 3.61 -1.81
N VAL A 452 -1.51 4.20 -2.67
CA VAL A 452 -1.72 4.17 -4.14
C VAL A 452 -1.52 2.74 -4.67
N GLY A 453 -0.54 2.00 -4.17
CA GLY A 453 -0.29 0.58 -4.44
C GLY A 453 -1.50 -0.32 -4.16
N VAL A 454 -2.13 -0.14 -3.00
CA VAL A 454 -3.36 -0.85 -2.62
C VAL A 454 -4.50 -0.59 -3.61
N LEU A 455 -4.56 0.61 -4.18
CA LEU A 455 -5.62 1.03 -5.09
C LEU A 455 -5.30 0.73 -6.57
N THR A 456 -4.03 0.51 -6.92
CA THR A 456 -3.54 0.07 -8.25
C THR A 456 -3.72 -1.42 -8.44
N ASN A 457 -3.18 -2.25 -7.53
CA ASN A 457 -3.16 -3.71 -7.66
C ASN A 457 -4.50 -4.40 -7.47
N ARG A 458 -5.61 -3.64 -7.51
CA ARG A 458 -6.99 -4.13 -7.46
C ARG A 458 -7.28 -5.04 -6.26
N THR A 459 -6.40 -5.12 -5.26
CA THR A 459 -6.42 -6.09 -4.18
C THR A 459 -6.04 -5.38 -2.86
N LEU A 460 -6.87 -5.53 -1.83
CA LEU A 460 -6.61 -5.01 -0.47
C LEU A 460 -6.01 -6.08 0.44
N ALA A 461 -5.98 -7.31 -0.06
CA ALA A 461 -5.22 -8.41 0.49
C ALA A 461 -3.80 -8.45 -0.09
N VAL A 462 -3.32 -7.42 -0.80
CA VAL A 462 -1.87 -7.30 -1.06
C VAL A 462 -1.20 -7.37 0.30
N ASP A 463 -0.41 -8.41 0.47
CA ASP A 463 0.61 -8.40 1.47
C ASP A 463 1.79 -7.69 0.83
N PHE A 464 2.15 -6.50 1.34
CA PHE A 464 3.45 -5.91 0.99
C PHE A 464 4.54 -6.64 1.77
N GLU A 465 4.54 -7.97 1.67
CA GLU A 465 5.45 -8.88 2.34
C GLU A 465 5.53 -8.68 3.87
N GLY A 466 4.40 -8.75 4.56
CA GLY A 466 4.28 -8.61 6.01
C GLY A 466 3.41 -7.43 6.45
N VAL A 467 3.06 -6.53 5.52
CA VAL A 467 2.13 -5.42 5.78
C VAL A 467 0.83 -5.57 5.00
N SER A 468 -0.25 -5.83 5.72
CA SER A 468 -1.57 -5.93 5.13
C SER A 468 -2.15 -4.56 4.76
N GLY A 469 -3.03 -4.51 3.75
CA GLY A 469 -3.77 -3.30 3.39
C GLY A 469 -4.56 -2.67 4.55
N TRP A 470 -4.94 -3.45 5.58
CA TRP A 470 -5.54 -2.91 6.81
C TRP A 470 -4.56 -2.05 7.61
N GLN A 471 -3.31 -2.50 7.74
CA GLN A 471 -2.29 -1.73 8.44
C GLN A 471 -1.98 -0.43 7.71
N VAL A 472 -1.92 -0.46 6.37
CA VAL A 472 -1.75 0.75 5.53
C VAL A 472 -2.90 1.73 5.74
N THR A 473 -4.15 1.27 5.65
CA THR A 473 -5.32 2.14 5.78
C THR A 473 -5.51 2.68 7.20
N ALA A 474 -5.23 1.87 8.22
CA ALA A 474 -5.20 2.32 9.61
C ALA A 474 -4.09 3.37 9.82
N ALA A 475 -2.88 3.15 9.30
CA ALA A 475 -1.80 4.11 9.39
C ALA A 475 -2.15 5.43 8.68
N LEU A 476 -2.80 5.38 7.50
CA LEU A 476 -3.21 6.59 6.76
C LEU A 476 -4.15 7.47 7.57
N ALA A 477 -5.02 6.85 8.39
CA ALA A 477 -5.90 7.58 9.31
C ALA A 477 -5.19 8.02 10.60
N LEU A 478 -4.33 7.18 11.18
CA LEU A 478 -3.68 7.43 12.45
C LEU A 478 -2.65 8.57 12.37
N TRP A 479 -1.87 8.64 11.29
CA TRP A 479 -0.84 9.67 11.11
C TRP A 479 -1.34 11.12 11.31
N PRO A 480 -2.34 11.61 10.55
CA PRO A 480 -2.83 12.97 10.71
C PRO A 480 -3.48 13.18 12.10
N LEU A 481 -4.15 12.18 12.66
CA LEU A 481 -4.76 12.27 13.99
C LEU A 481 -3.70 12.38 15.10
N LEU A 482 -2.62 11.61 15.01
CA LEU A 482 -1.50 11.64 15.95
C LEU A 482 -0.79 12.99 15.88
N CYS A 483 -0.47 13.47 14.68
CA CYS A 483 0.15 14.79 14.51
C CYS A 483 -0.75 15.92 15.03
N LEU A 484 -2.06 15.89 14.74
CA LEU A 484 -2.99 16.90 15.25
C LEU A 484 -3.07 16.89 16.78
N ARG A 485 -3.12 15.71 17.39
CA ARG A 485 -3.15 15.56 18.85
C ARG A 485 -1.84 16.04 19.48
N LEU A 486 -0.70 15.70 18.88
CA LEU A 486 0.62 16.14 19.33
C LEU A 486 0.77 17.66 19.23
N ALA A 487 0.42 18.25 18.08
CA ALA A 487 0.44 19.70 17.87
C ALA A 487 -0.46 20.43 18.89
N THR A 488 -1.67 19.91 19.12
CA THR A 488 -2.59 20.46 20.14
C THR A 488 -1.98 20.39 21.54
N TRP A 489 -1.34 19.27 21.89
CA TRP A 489 -0.71 19.10 23.19
C TRP A 489 0.50 20.03 23.39
N LEU A 490 1.34 20.20 22.35
CA LEU A 490 2.45 21.15 22.34
C LEU A 490 1.95 22.59 22.51
N PHE A 491 0.94 22.98 21.73
CA PHE A 491 0.31 24.30 21.82
C PHE A 491 -0.28 24.57 23.21
N ARG A 492 -0.83 23.53 23.87
CA ARG A 492 -1.34 23.65 25.25
C ARG A 492 -0.24 23.94 26.27
N ARG A 493 1.00 23.50 26.03
CA ARG A 493 2.15 23.73 26.91
C ARG A 493 2.73 25.12 26.73
N GLU A 494 2.82 25.63 25.51
CA GLU A 494 3.33 26.98 25.20
C GLU A 494 2.48 28.10 25.86
N ALA A 495 1.17 27.86 26.01
CA ALA A 495 0.23 28.82 26.58
C ALA A 495 0.12 28.78 28.13
N ARG A 496 0.98 28.01 28.82
CA ARG A 496 1.12 28.02 30.28
C ARG A 496 2.41 28.72 30.64
#